data_AF-A0A3D3F0F9-F1
#
_entry.id   AF-A0A3D3F0F9-F1
#
_cell.length_a   1.000
_cell.length_b   1.000
_cell.length_c   1.000
_cell.angle_alpha   90.00
_cell.angle_beta   90.00
_cell.angle_gamma   90.00
#
_symmetry.space_group_name_H-M   'P 1'
#
loop_
_entity.id
_entity.type
_entity.pdbx_description
1 polymer ?
#
loop_
_entity_poly.entity_id
_entity_poly.type
_entity_poly.pdbx_seq_one_letter_code
_entity_poly.pdbx_strand_id
1 'polypeptide(L)'
;MLRNQHGISVYTVLSIILFIALIFVLAIPNFYNLDKEQNVEDCINNMKEIWVATTDYLRDTNADFDGDLSVLRSTRKATDNGNYYLGSKSYCPETSRQKDEYIVYGKYVAETIGTDVKHNFGVIVYCPNLDKYAKHFIPKIFYENMEPTQLQNYMIDDLDYIHTETGSNGNKKKEMVEKYIEIWKTDPDAFAKRKADTTALRAILFPEKFGLIPQGN
;
A
#
# COMPACT_ATOMS: atom_id res chain seq x y z
N MET A 1 -4.24 -59.62 49.56
CA MET A 1 -3.55 -58.47 48.93
C MET A 1 -2.77 -58.98 47.73
N LEU A 2 -3.28 -58.79 46.51
CA LEU A 2 -2.52 -58.97 45.27
C LEU A 2 -2.83 -57.77 44.36
N ARG A 3 -1.75 -57.18 43.88
CA ARG A 3 -1.58 -55.80 43.43
C ARG A 3 -2.07 -55.65 41.99
N ASN A 4 -2.92 -54.65 41.75
CA ASN A 4 -3.51 -54.31 40.45
C ASN A 4 -2.40 -53.85 39.47
N GLN A 5 -1.96 -54.72 38.57
CA GLN A 5 -1.08 -54.38 37.45
C GLN A 5 -1.92 -54.23 36.17
N HIS A 6 -2.54 -53.06 36.00
CA HIS A 6 -3.01 -52.64 34.68
C HIS A 6 -1.81 -52.21 33.84
N GLY A 7 -1.26 -53.12 33.04
CA GLY A 7 -0.32 -52.79 31.99
C GLY A 7 -1.06 -51.98 30.91
N ILE A 8 -0.60 -50.76 30.65
CA ILE A 8 -1.11 -49.96 29.54
C ILE A 8 -0.71 -50.68 28.24
N SER A 9 -1.70 -51.08 27.44
CA SER A 9 -1.45 -51.75 26.15
C SER A 9 -0.66 -50.82 25.22
N VAL A 10 0.32 -51.37 24.50
CA VAL A 10 1.17 -50.62 23.54
C VAL A 10 0.30 -49.88 22.51
N TYR A 11 -0.83 -50.46 22.12
CA TYR A 11 -1.81 -49.84 21.23
C TYR A 11 -2.47 -48.60 21.84
N THR A 12 -2.68 -48.58 23.15
CA THR A 12 -3.22 -47.42 23.88
C THR A 12 -2.23 -46.27 23.87
N VAL A 13 -0.93 -46.55 24.08
CA VAL A 13 0.13 -45.53 24.01
C VAL A 13 0.25 -44.96 22.60
N LEU A 14 0.26 -45.81 21.57
CA LEU A 14 0.30 -45.40 20.17
C LEU A 14 -0.92 -44.54 19.78
N SER A 15 -2.11 -44.92 20.22
CA SER A 15 -3.35 -44.17 19.96
C SER A 15 -3.33 -42.78 20.60
N ILE A 16 -2.80 -42.67 21.83
CA ILE A 16 -2.65 -41.37 22.52
C ILE A 16 -1.67 -40.47 21.76
N ILE A 17 -0.53 -41.00 21.29
CA ILE A 17 0.46 -40.21 20.53
C ILE A 17 -0.14 -39.72 19.20
N LEU A 18 -0.85 -40.57 18.46
CA LEU A 18 -1.53 -40.21 17.22
C LEU A 18 -2.60 -39.14 17.43
N PHE A 19 -3.36 -39.26 18.52
CA PHE A 19 -4.39 -38.29 18.87
C PHE A 19 -3.78 -36.92 19.22
N ILE A 20 -2.69 -36.89 19.97
CA ILE A 20 -1.95 -35.66 20.28
C ILE A 20 -1.41 -35.02 19.00
N ALA A 21 -0.80 -35.80 18.10
CA ALA A 21 -0.29 -35.29 16.82
C ALA A 21 -1.39 -34.65 15.96
N LEU A 22 -2.57 -35.27 15.94
CA LEU A 22 -3.73 -34.77 15.17
C LEU A 22 -4.29 -33.48 15.76
N ILE A 23 -4.33 -33.35 17.09
CA ILE A 23 -4.68 -32.10 17.77
C ILE A 23 -3.66 -31.00 17.43
N PHE A 24 -2.37 -31.30 17.42
CA PHE A 24 -1.34 -30.32 17.06
C PHE A 24 -1.50 -29.82 15.61
N VAL A 25 -1.73 -30.71 14.64
CA VAL A 25 -1.95 -30.32 13.23
C VAL A 25 -3.19 -29.42 13.09
N LEU A 26 -4.27 -29.71 13.82
CA LEU A 26 -5.49 -28.89 13.81
C LEU A 26 -5.37 -27.58 14.59
N ALA A 27 -4.49 -27.51 15.58
CA ALA A 27 -4.26 -26.32 16.39
C ALA A 27 -3.27 -25.33 15.76
N ILE A 28 -2.35 -25.80 14.89
CA ILE A 28 -1.34 -24.96 14.21
C ILE A 28 -1.95 -23.74 13.50
N PRO A 29 -3.05 -23.85 12.71
CA PRO A 29 -3.67 -22.70 12.05
C PRO A 29 -4.17 -21.62 13.03
N ASN A 30 -4.54 -22.00 14.26
CA ASN A 30 -5.02 -21.07 15.29
C ASN A 30 -3.88 -20.32 16.00
N PHE A 31 -2.66 -20.87 15.98
CA PHE A 31 -1.48 -20.25 16.59
C PHE A 31 -0.72 -19.33 15.62
N TYR A 32 -0.77 -19.62 14.32
CA TYR A 32 -0.31 -18.68 13.29
C TYR A 32 -1.39 -17.63 13.08
N ASN A 33 -1.02 -16.35 13.17
CA ASN A 33 -1.92 -15.19 13.05
C ASN A 33 -2.36 -15.00 11.59
N LEU A 34 -3.00 -16.02 11.00
CA LEU A 34 -3.46 -16.04 9.60
C LEU A 34 -4.32 -14.80 9.29
N ASP A 35 -5.15 -14.38 10.25
CA ASP A 35 -5.98 -13.19 10.15
C ASP A 35 -5.16 -11.91 9.90
N LYS A 36 -3.95 -11.78 10.46
CA LYS A 36 -3.14 -10.56 10.30
C LYS A 36 -2.48 -10.49 8.92
N GLU A 37 -1.99 -11.60 8.40
CA GLU A 37 -1.42 -11.62 7.05
C GLU A 37 -2.51 -11.42 6.01
N GLN A 38 -3.66 -12.08 6.19
CA GLN A 38 -4.83 -11.87 5.36
C GLN A 38 -5.32 -10.41 5.40
N ASN A 39 -5.40 -9.79 6.58
CA ASN A 39 -5.77 -8.38 6.68
C ASN A 39 -4.80 -7.45 5.93
N VAL A 40 -3.50 -7.75 5.95
CA VAL A 40 -2.50 -6.98 5.20
C VAL A 40 -2.75 -7.15 3.69
N GLU A 41 -2.94 -8.38 3.23
CA GLU A 41 -3.21 -8.69 1.82
C GLU A 41 -4.49 -8.04 1.32
N ASP A 42 -5.59 -8.17 2.06
CA ASP A 42 -6.88 -7.55 1.75
C ASP A 42 -6.79 -6.03 1.75
N CYS A 43 -6.05 -5.45 2.71
CA CYS A 43 -5.82 -4.02 2.74
C CYS A 43 -5.05 -3.55 1.50
N ILE A 44 -4.00 -4.28 1.12
CA ILE A 44 -3.21 -3.99 -0.08
C ILE A 44 -4.05 -4.15 -1.34
N ASN A 45 -4.90 -5.17 -1.43
CA ASN A 45 -5.77 -5.40 -2.59
C ASN A 45 -6.78 -4.28 -2.77
N ASN A 46 -7.41 -3.82 -1.68
CA ASN A 46 -8.28 -2.63 -1.71
C ASN A 46 -7.53 -1.39 -2.21
N MET A 47 -6.29 -1.16 -1.74
CA MET A 47 -5.49 -0.03 -2.22
C MET A 47 -5.11 -0.16 -3.70
N LYS A 48 -4.82 -1.37 -4.18
CA LYS A 48 -4.53 -1.64 -5.60
C LYS A 48 -5.75 -1.37 -6.48
N GLU A 49 -6.95 -1.80 -6.06
CA GLU A 49 -8.19 -1.51 -6.79
C GLU A 49 -8.43 0.00 -6.91
N ILE A 50 -8.25 0.73 -5.80
CA ILE A 50 -8.34 2.20 -5.79
C ILE A 50 -7.28 2.82 -6.71
N TRP A 51 -6.05 2.31 -6.69
CA TRP A 51 -4.97 2.80 -7.55
C TRP A 51 -5.31 2.63 -9.04
N VAL A 52 -5.84 1.47 -9.43
CA VAL A 52 -6.28 1.21 -10.82
C VAL A 52 -7.43 2.13 -11.20
N ALA A 53 -8.47 2.22 -10.36
CA ALA A 53 -9.63 3.08 -10.59
C ALA A 53 -9.24 4.56 -10.78
N THR A 54 -8.31 5.03 -9.94
CA THR A 54 -7.80 6.41 -10.00
C THR A 54 -6.96 6.61 -11.25
N THR A 55 -6.08 5.66 -11.60
CA THR A 55 -5.25 5.75 -12.81
C THR A 55 -6.11 5.80 -14.08
N ASP A 56 -7.17 4.99 -14.16
CA ASP A 56 -8.15 5.04 -15.25
C ASP A 56 -8.82 6.43 -15.32
N TYR A 57 -9.25 6.97 -14.17
CA TYR A 57 -9.88 8.29 -14.10
C TYR A 57 -8.94 9.40 -14.58
N LEU A 58 -7.67 9.39 -14.16
CA LEU A 58 -6.67 10.38 -14.58
C LEU A 58 -6.42 10.29 -16.09
N ARG A 59 -6.35 9.08 -16.63
CA ARG A 59 -6.14 8.83 -18.06
C ARG A 59 -7.29 9.39 -18.91
N ASP A 60 -8.52 9.19 -18.44
CA ASP A 60 -9.72 9.61 -19.16
C ASP A 60 -9.96 11.14 -19.03
N THR A 61 -9.59 11.74 -17.90
CA THR A 61 -9.87 13.16 -17.61
C THR A 61 -8.71 14.10 -17.88
N ASN A 62 -7.46 13.60 -17.91
CA ASN A 62 -6.24 14.41 -18.02
C ASN A 62 -6.19 15.53 -16.97
N ALA A 63 -6.57 15.21 -15.73
CA ALA A 63 -6.62 16.15 -14.62
C ALA A 63 -6.08 15.53 -13.34
N ASP A 64 -5.61 16.37 -12.41
CA ASP A 64 -5.30 15.95 -11.05
C ASP A 64 -6.56 15.42 -10.36
N PHE A 65 -6.38 14.47 -9.44
CA PHE A 65 -7.45 13.92 -8.61
C PHE A 65 -7.20 14.28 -7.15
N ASP A 66 -8.18 14.97 -6.55
CA ASP A 66 -8.09 15.58 -5.22
C ASP A 66 -8.10 14.58 -4.06
N GLY A 67 -8.62 13.38 -4.32
CA GLY A 67 -8.65 12.26 -3.40
C GLY A 67 -10.05 11.83 -2.97
N ASP A 68 -11.12 12.47 -3.46
CA ASP A 68 -12.49 12.08 -3.09
C ASP A 68 -12.94 10.81 -3.83
N LEU A 69 -12.82 9.66 -3.16
CA LEU A 69 -13.28 8.37 -3.69
C LEU A 69 -14.77 8.34 -4.04
N SER A 70 -15.59 9.27 -3.54
CA SER A 70 -17.00 9.38 -3.94
C SER A 70 -17.12 9.65 -5.44
N VAL A 71 -16.23 10.46 -6.01
CA VAL A 71 -16.16 10.78 -7.44
C VAL A 71 -15.91 9.52 -8.26
N LEU A 72 -14.98 8.66 -7.84
CA LEU A 72 -14.69 7.40 -8.55
C LEU A 72 -15.87 6.43 -8.52
N ARG A 73 -16.68 6.48 -7.46
CA ARG A 73 -17.87 5.63 -7.29
C ARG A 73 -19.11 6.15 -8.03
N SER A 74 -19.18 7.46 -8.29
CA SER A 74 -20.30 8.09 -8.98
C SER A 74 -20.04 8.40 -10.46
N THR A 75 -18.78 8.38 -10.89
CA THR A 75 -18.40 8.69 -12.27
C THR A 75 -18.27 7.40 -13.09
N ARG A 76 -18.92 7.38 -14.25
CA ARG A 76 -18.84 6.26 -15.20
C ARG A 76 -17.53 6.32 -15.99
N LYS A 77 -16.96 5.15 -16.31
CA LYS A 77 -15.74 5.07 -17.12
C LYS A 77 -16.02 5.57 -18.53
N ALA A 78 -15.11 6.36 -19.11
CA ALA A 78 -15.33 6.91 -20.45
C ALA A 78 -15.31 5.81 -21.53
N THR A 79 -14.50 4.78 -21.31
CA THR A 79 -14.35 3.62 -22.20
C THR A 79 -15.42 2.54 -21.98
N ASP A 80 -16.08 2.53 -20.83
CA ASP A 80 -17.12 1.56 -20.45
C ASP A 80 -18.21 2.23 -19.62
N ASN A 81 -19.14 2.87 -20.33
CA ASN A 81 -20.28 3.60 -19.73
C ASN A 81 -21.24 2.70 -18.91
N GLY A 82 -21.06 1.37 -18.92
CA GLY A 82 -21.80 0.44 -18.07
C GLY A 82 -21.29 0.37 -16.64
N ASN A 83 -20.03 0.79 -16.41
CA ASN A 83 -19.33 0.62 -15.14
C ASN A 83 -18.81 1.94 -14.57
N TYR A 84 -18.73 2.02 -13.24
CA TYR A 84 -18.09 3.12 -12.52
C TYR A 84 -16.59 2.87 -12.36
N TYR A 85 -15.79 3.91 -12.09
CA TYR A 85 -14.34 3.71 -11.88
C TYR A 85 -14.05 2.82 -10.68
N LEU A 86 -14.79 3.02 -9.58
CA LEU A 86 -14.69 2.23 -8.36
C LEU A 86 -16.05 1.63 -8.00
N GLY A 87 -16.13 0.31 -7.87
CA GLY A 87 -17.42 -0.39 -7.70
C GLY A 87 -18.05 -0.26 -6.32
N SER A 88 -17.28 -0.50 -5.25
CA SER A 88 -17.83 -0.52 -3.89
C SER A 88 -16.93 0.19 -2.89
N LYS A 89 -17.46 0.47 -1.70
CA LYS A 89 -16.67 1.02 -0.61
C LYS A 89 -15.86 -0.10 0.04
N SER A 90 -14.55 -0.02 -0.09
CA SER A 90 -13.61 -0.87 0.63
C SER A 90 -12.97 -0.07 1.77
N TYR A 91 -12.85 -0.69 2.94
CA TYR A 91 -12.25 -0.10 4.13
C TYR A 91 -11.09 -0.96 4.62
N CYS A 92 -10.21 -0.39 5.45
CA CYS A 92 -9.14 -1.16 6.07
C CYS A 92 -9.75 -2.31 6.91
N PRO A 93 -9.35 -3.58 6.69
CA PRO A 93 -9.92 -4.72 7.40
C PRO A 93 -9.69 -4.66 8.91
N GLU A 94 -8.55 -4.10 9.32
CA GLU A 94 -8.17 -3.87 10.73
C GLU A 94 -9.11 -2.92 11.48
N THR A 95 -9.74 -1.98 10.77
CA THR A 95 -10.61 -0.95 11.36
C THR A 95 -11.94 -0.83 10.63
N SER A 96 -12.42 -1.92 10.04
CA SER A 96 -13.62 -1.96 9.19
C SER A 96 -14.87 -1.34 9.82
N ARG A 97 -14.96 -1.36 11.16
CA ARG A 97 -16.05 -0.72 11.93
C ARG A 97 -16.01 0.80 11.92
N GLN A 98 -14.81 1.39 11.83
CA GLN A 98 -14.60 2.84 11.81
C GLN A 98 -14.96 3.45 10.46
N LYS A 99 -14.91 2.64 9.38
CA LYS A 99 -15.25 3.06 8.00
C LYS A 99 -14.41 4.23 7.50
N ASP A 100 -13.15 4.31 7.93
CA ASP A 100 -12.20 5.28 7.42
C ASP A 100 -11.85 4.93 5.96
N GLU A 101 -12.05 5.88 5.06
CA GLU A 101 -11.70 5.72 3.66
C GLU A 101 -10.18 5.76 3.47
N TYR A 102 -9.70 5.07 2.43
CA TYR A 102 -8.31 5.15 2.00
C TYR A 102 -7.99 6.55 1.49
N ILE A 103 -6.76 6.99 1.74
CA ILE A 103 -6.29 8.27 1.22
C ILE A 103 -5.66 8.01 -0.14
N VAL A 104 -6.09 8.78 -1.12
CA VAL A 104 -5.61 8.71 -2.49
C VAL A 104 -5.29 10.11 -3.00
N TYR A 105 -4.28 10.19 -3.85
CA TYR A 105 -3.90 11.39 -4.56
C TYR A 105 -3.49 11.02 -5.98
N GLY A 106 -4.00 11.74 -6.97
CA GLY A 106 -3.61 11.59 -8.37
C GLY A 106 -3.03 12.88 -8.92
N LYS A 107 -1.87 12.77 -9.58
CA LYS A 107 -1.20 13.85 -10.30
C LYS A 107 -1.17 13.57 -11.79
N TYR A 108 -1.52 14.57 -12.58
CA TYR A 108 -1.38 14.63 -14.02
C TYR A 108 -0.33 15.69 -14.41
N VAL A 109 0.53 15.34 -15.36
CA VAL A 109 1.50 16.26 -15.96
C VAL A 109 1.57 16.00 -17.47
N ALA A 110 1.23 17.02 -18.26
CA ALA A 110 1.48 17.04 -19.68
C ALA A 110 2.89 17.59 -19.96
N GLU A 111 3.68 16.88 -20.75
CA GLU A 111 4.99 17.33 -21.20
C GLU A 111 5.02 17.36 -22.73
N THR A 112 5.31 18.51 -23.33
CA THR A 112 5.51 18.62 -24.78
C THR A 112 6.94 18.26 -25.14
N ILE A 113 7.13 17.24 -25.97
CA ILE A 113 8.43 16.79 -26.49
C ILE A 113 8.39 16.93 -28.01
N GLY A 114 9.04 17.97 -28.54
CA GLY A 114 8.94 18.30 -29.96
C GLY A 114 7.52 18.71 -30.33
N THR A 115 6.84 17.89 -31.14
CA THR A 115 5.44 18.08 -31.55
C THR A 115 4.45 17.25 -30.74
N ASP A 116 4.92 16.30 -29.94
CA ASP A 116 4.06 15.34 -29.24
C ASP A 116 3.83 15.77 -27.79
N VAL A 117 2.61 15.57 -27.31
CA VAL A 117 2.26 15.77 -25.90
C VAL A 117 2.29 14.42 -25.20
N LYS A 118 3.23 14.26 -24.28
CA LYS A 118 3.33 13.09 -23.42
C LYS A 118 2.50 13.32 -22.16
N HIS A 119 1.51 12.46 -21.96
CA HIS A 119 0.66 12.47 -20.77
C HIS A 119 1.28 11.59 -19.69
N ASN A 120 1.59 12.17 -18.53
CA ASN A 120 2.13 11.45 -17.40
C ASN A 120 1.15 11.49 -16.23
N PHE A 121 0.95 10.34 -15.60
CA PHE A 121 0.03 10.16 -14.48
C PHE A 121 0.79 9.50 -13.34
N GLY A 122 0.53 9.94 -12.11
CA GLY A 122 1.07 9.34 -10.89
C GLY A 122 -0.02 9.28 -9.83
N VAL A 123 -0.22 8.12 -9.23
CA VAL A 123 -1.22 7.87 -8.21
C VAL A 123 -0.55 7.32 -6.96
N ILE A 124 -0.90 7.90 -5.82
CA ILE A 124 -0.47 7.50 -4.49
C ILE A 124 -1.70 7.08 -3.72
N VAL A 125 -1.72 5.86 -3.18
CA VAL A 125 -2.78 5.35 -2.30
C VAL A 125 -2.13 4.81 -1.03
N TYR A 126 -2.67 5.18 0.13
CA TYR A 126 -2.21 4.64 1.41
C TYR A 126 -3.34 4.38 2.40
N CYS A 127 -3.07 3.46 3.32
CA CYS A 127 -4.01 3.05 4.37
C CYS A 127 -4.24 4.18 5.38
N PRO A 128 -5.49 4.43 5.82
CA PRO A 128 -5.78 5.46 6.81
C PRO A 128 -5.09 5.21 8.16
N ASN A 129 -4.82 3.93 8.45
CA ASN A 129 -4.16 3.46 9.66
C ASN A 129 -2.69 3.06 9.42
N LEU A 130 -2.03 3.65 8.42
CA LEU A 130 -0.61 3.39 8.12
C LEU A 130 0.32 3.67 9.32
N ASP A 131 -0.09 4.59 10.20
CA ASP A 131 0.57 4.92 11.46
C ASP A 131 0.68 3.71 12.41
N LYS A 132 -0.35 2.86 12.44
CA LYS A 132 -0.41 1.65 13.28
C LYS A 132 0.03 0.41 12.53
N TYR A 133 -0.25 0.34 11.23
CA TYR A 133 -0.03 -0.82 10.38
C TYR A 133 0.96 -0.48 9.26
N ALA A 134 2.24 -0.37 9.61
CA ALA A 134 3.29 0.04 8.68
C ALA A 134 3.49 -0.90 7.46
N LYS A 135 2.95 -2.13 7.53
CA LYS A 135 2.91 -3.11 6.43
C LYS A 135 1.78 -2.85 5.43
N HIS A 136 0.79 -2.01 5.74
CA HIS A 136 -0.32 -1.66 4.86
C HIS A 136 0.13 -0.62 3.84
N PHE A 137 1.09 -1.02 3.01
CA PHE A 137 1.74 -0.18 2.01
C PHE A 137 1.90 -0.99 0.73
N ILE A 138 1.52 -0.43 -0.42
CA ILE A 138 1.60 -1.15 -1.69
C ILE A 138 3.08 -1.45 -2.00
N PRO A 139 3.47 -2.72 -2.18
CA PRO A 139 4.85 -3.07 -2.47
C PRO A 139 5.24 -2.68 -3.90
N LYS A 140 6.51 -2.32 -4.10
CA LYS A 140 7.05 -1.90 -5.42
C LYS A 140 6.74 -2.89 -6.54
N ILE A 141 6.82 -4.19 -6.27
CA ILE A 141 6.53 -5.28 -7.21
C ILE A 141 5.14 -5.21 -7.85
N PHE A 142 4.14 -4.63 -7.18
CA PHE A 142 2.82 -4.44 -7.78
C PHE A 142 2.91 -3.55 -9.02
N TYR A 143 3.66 -2.46 -8.92
CA TYR A 143 3.75 -1.47 -9.98
C TYR A 143 4.66 -1.90 -11.13
N GLU A 144 5.66 -2.74 -10.86
CA GLU A 144 6.54 -3.31 -11.91
C GLU A 144 5.78 -4.20 -12.89
N ASN A 145 4.63 -4.74 -12.47
CA ASN A 145 3.74 -5.52 -13.32
C ASN A 145 2.69 -4.65 -14.05
N MET A 146 2.68 -3.34 -13.79
CA MET A 146 1.89 -2.37 -14.54
C MET A 146 2.80 -1.72 -15.60
N GLU A 147 2.25 -1.06 -16.61
CA GLU A 147 3.02 -0.20 -17.54
C GLU A 147 2.93 1.27 -17.07
N PRO A 148 3.62 1.67 -15.98
CA PRO A 148 3.49 2.99 -15.40
C PRO A 148 4.07 4.08 -16.32
N THR A 149 3.48 5.27 -16.25
CA THR A 149 4.09 6.45 -16.89
C THR A 149 5.39 6.85 -16.16
N GLN A 150 6.14 7.78 -16.75
CA GLN A 150 7.36 8.30 -16.16
C GLN A 150 7.13 8.93 -14.78
N LEU A 151 6.02 9.67 -14.60
CA LEU A 151 5.65 10.25 -13.32
C LEU A 151 5.38 9.18 -12.27
N GLN A 152 4.61 8.14 -12.62
CA GLN A 152 4.35 7.02 -11.72
C GLN A 152 5.67 6.31 -11.34
N ASN A 153 6.61 6.10 -12.27
CA ASN A 153 7.93 5.52 -11.95
C ASN A 153 8.70 6.33 -10.91
N TYR A 154 8.70 7.66 -11.03
CA TYR A 154 9.31 8.53 -10.02
C TYR A 154 8.64 8.38 -8.66
N MET A 155 7.30 8.35 -8.63
CA MET A 155 6.56 8.13 -7.40
C MET A 155 6.83 6.77 -6.78
N ILE A 156 6.91 5.70 -7.57
CA ILE A 156 7.22 4.34 -7.09
C ILE A 156 8.57 4.33 -6.40
N ASP A 157 9.61 4.87 -7.05
CA ASP A 157 10.95 4.85 -6.49
C ASP A 157 11.06 5.69 -5.21
N ASP A 158 10.34 6.81 -5.12
CA ASP A 158 10.36 7.67 -3.95
C ASP A 158 9.53 7.09 -2.79
N LEU A 159 8.39 6.45 -3.09
CA LEU A 159 7.59 5.71 -2.10
C LEU A 159 8.34 4.49 -1.56
N ASP A 160 9.09 3.79 -2.42
CA ASP A 160 9.96 2.67 -2.02
C ASP A 160 11.12 3.14 -1.13
N TYR A 161 11.70 4.30 -1.43
CA TYR A 161 12.69 4.95 -0.56
C TYR A 161 12.10 5.31 0.81
N ILE A 162 10.92 5.96 0.84
CA ILE A 162 10.20 6.25 2.09
C ILE A 162 9.94 4.95 2.87
N HIS A 163 9.50 3.89 2.20
CA HIS A 163 9.23 2.61 2.84
C HIS A 163 10.48 2.02 3.48
N THR A 164 11.59 2.00 2.75
CA THR A 164 12.89 1.48 3.21
C THR A 164 13.43 2.29 4.40
N GLU A 165 13.42 3.62 4.32
CA GLU A 165 13.98 4.47 5.39
C GLU A 165 13.13 4.47 6.67
N THR A 166 11.81 4.30 6.55
CA THR A 166 10.90 4.32 7.71
C THR A 166 10.65 2.93 8.29
N GLY A 167 10.84 1.86 7.53
CA GLY A 167 10.73 0.48 7.99
C GLY A 167 9.39 0.20 8.68
N SER A 168 9.45 -0.26 9.93
CA SER A 168 8.26 -0.54 10.75
C SER A 168 7.68 0.68 11.49
N ASN A 169 8.29 1.87 11.35
CA ASN A 169 7.79 3.09 11.98
C ASN A 169 6.63 3.68 11.16
N GLY A 170 5.41 3.22 11.44
CA GLY A 170 4.20 3.65 10.74
C GLY A 170 3.95 5.16 10.84
N ASN A 171 4.15 5.76 12.02
CA ASN A 171 3.98 7.21 12.23
C ASN A 171 4.87 8.01 11.28
N LYS A 172 6.17 7.68 11.25
CA LYS A 172 7.12 8.37 10.37
C LYS A 172 6.79 8.11 8.90
N LYS A 173 6.40 6.88 8.55
CA LYS A 173 5.99 6.51 7.19
C LYS A 173 4.82 7.37 6.70
N LYS A 174 3.76 7.46 7.51
CA LYS A 174 2.59 8.31 7.21
C LYS A 174 2.98 9.77 7.05
N GLU A 175 3.77 10.32 7.98
CA GLU A 175 4.26 11.70 7.91
C GLU A 175 5.03 11.99 6.61
N MET A 176 5.93 11.08 6.20
CA MET A 176 6.73 11.25 4.98
C MET A 176 5.90 11.13 3.71
N VAL A 177 4.92 10.21 3.66
CA VAL A 177 4.00 10.08 2.53
C VAL A 177 3.14 11.33 2.39
N GLU A 178 2.61 11.87 3.49
CA GLU A 178 1.79 13.08 3.48
C GLU A 178 2.60 14.30 3.04
N LYS A 179 3.84 14.47 3.53
CA LYS A 179 4.76 15.50 3.04
C LYS A 179 5.09 15.34 1.57
N TYR A 180 5.28 14.11 1.11
CA TYR A 180 5.56 13.82 -0.30
C TYR A 180 4.40 14.21 -1.21
N ILE A 181 3.16 13.88 -0.80
CA ILE A 181 1.94 14.32 -1.51
C ILE A 181 1.85 15.86 -1.52
N GLU A 182 2.16 16.51 -0.40
CA GLU A 182 2.10 17.97 -0.30
C GLU A 182 3.07 18.67 -1.26
N ILE A 183 4.26 18.10 -1.47
CA ILE A 183 5.21 18.59 -2.48
C ILE A 183 4.55 18.58 -3.86
N TRP A 184 3.92 17.47 -4.26
CA TRP A 184 3.25 17.36 -5.57
C TRP A 184 2.04 18.29 -5.73
N LYS A 185 1.38 18.64 -4.62
CA LYS A 185 0.25 19.58 -4.60
C LYS A 185 0.70 21.04 -4.72
N THR A 186 1.82 21.40 -4.10
CA THR A 186 2.20 22.80 -3.89
C THR A 186 3.34 23.28 -4.78
N ASP A 187 4.22 22.38 -5.24
CA ASP A 187 5.36 22.71 -6.08
C ASP A 187 5.05 22.40 -7.56
N PRO A 188 4.74 23.43 -8.39
CA PRO A 188 4.44 23.21 -9.81
C PRO A 188 5.64 22.65 -10.58
N ASP A 189 6.87 22.86 -10.08
CA ASP A 189 8.10 22.40 -10.71
C ASP A 189 8.55 21.02 -10.18
N ALA A 190 7.79 20.37 -9.30
CA ALA A 190 8.16 19.09 -8.70
C ALA A 190 8.53 18.02 -9.74
N PHE A 191 7.78 17.96 -10.85
CA PHE A 191 8.06 17.02 -11.94
C PHE A 191 9.41 17.31 -12.61
N ALA A 192 9.67 18.58 -12.94
CA ALA A 192 10.91 18.99 -13.60
C ALA A 192 12.12 18.77 -12.67
N LYS A 193 12.00 19.12 -11.39
CA LYS A 193 13.03 18.89 -10.36
C LYS A 193 13.35 17.41 -10.23
N ARG A 194 12.32 16.57 -10.11
CA ARG A 194 12.48 15.11 -9.96
C ARG A 194 13.01 14.42 -11.22
N LYS A 195 12.72 14.96 -12.39
CA LYS A 195 13.26 14.52 -13.68
C LYS A 195 14.74 14.89 -13.83
N ALA A 196 15.13 16.09 -13.38
CA ALA A 196 16.50 16.57 -13.45
C ALA A 196 17.42 15.89 -12.43
N ASP A 197 16.92 15.65 -11.21
CA ASP A 197 17.66 15.01 -10.13
C ASP A 197 16.77 13.98 -9.42
N THR A 198 17.23 12.73 -9.40
CA THR A 198 16.49 11.62 -8.81
C THR A 198 16.38 11.69 -7.28
N THR A 199 17.20 12.53 -6.66
CA THR A 199 17.25 12.71 -5.21
C THR A 199 16.50 13.96 -4.73
N ALA A 200 16.11 14.86 -5.64
CA ALA A 200 15.58 16.19 -5.29
C ALA A 200 14.45 16.14 -4.26
N LEU A 201 13.45 15.28 -4.46
CA LEU A 201 12.30 15.19 -3.54
C LEU A 201 12.66 14.42 -2.27
N ARG A 202 13.53 13.42 -2.36
CA ARG A 202 14.00 12.63 -1.20
C ARG A 202 14.83 13.49 -0.24
N ALA A 203 15.62 14.41 -0.78
CA ALA A 203 16.41 15.35 0.01
C ALA A 203 15.54 16.35 0.77
N ILE A 204 14.34 16.67 0.28
CA ILE A 204 13.36 17.49 1.02
C ILE A 204 12.74 16.67 2.16
N LEU A 205 12.47 15.38 1.93
CA LEU A 205 11.84 14.50 2.92
C LEU A 205 12.80 14.06 4.04
N PHE A 206 14.05 13.77 3.69
CA PHE A 206 15.10 13.24 4.57
C PHE A 206 16.39 14.06 4.47
N PRO A 207 16.35 15.37 4.75
CA PRO A 207 17.48 16.28 4.54
C PRO A 207 18.76 15.87 5.29
N GLU A 208 18.63 15.19 6.43
CA GLU A 208 19.75 14.62 7.19
C GLU A 208 20.55 13.55 6.42
N LYS A 209 19.91 12.84 5.49
CA LYS A 209 20.55 11.80 4.67
C LYS A 209 21.36 12.37 3.51
N PHE A 210 21.12 13.63 3.16
CA PHE A 210 21.77 14.32 2.05
C PHE A 210 22.70 15.44 2.51
N GLY A 211 23.01 15.49 3.81
CA GLY A 211 23.93 16.48 4.39
C GLY A 211 23.39 17.92 4.37
N LEU A 212 22.07 18.09 4.30
CA LEU A 212 21.41 19.40 4.20
C LEU A 212 21.05 20.01 5.56
N ILE A 213 21.21 19.26 6.65
CA ILE A 213 21.13 19.77 8.02
C ILE A 213 22.54 19.65 8.63
N PRO A 214 23.11 20.72 9.23
CA PRO A 214 24.36 20.60 9.96
C PRO A 214 24.16 19.58 11.08
N GLN A 215 25.00 18.53 11.10
CA GLN A 215 25.00 17.59 12.21
C GLN A 215 25.31 18.40 13.47
N GLY A 216 24.34 18.47 14.38
CA GLY A 216 24.52 19.11 15.67
C GLY A 216 25.69 18.45 16.39
N ASN A 217 26.70 19.24 16.74
CA ASN A 217 27.69 18.89 17.75
C ASN A 217 27.01 18.73 19.11
#